data_AF-A0A834C2C4-F1
#
_entry.id   AF-A0A834C2C4-F1
#
_cell.length_a   1.000
_cell.length_b   1.000
_cell.length_c   1.000
_cell.angle_alpha   90.00
_cell.angle_beta   90.00
_cell.angle_gamma   90.00
#
_symmetry.space_group_name_H-M   'P 1'
#
loop_
_entity.id
_entity.type
_entity.pdbx_description
1 polymer ?
#
loop_
_entity_poly.entity_id
_entity_poly.type
_entity_poly.pdbx_seq_one_letter_code
_entity_poly.pdbx_strand_id
1 'polypeptide(L)'
;MVKHQPLQVYERQLCLSCITGLYGCRWKRYQRSHDDTTKWELLWSFILLFTFCLLLVWFYFWWEAHNDYNEFNWLLYNRSGEWSDGTVPILATTAAGVIYVAFLMILALCHIALGQQLNLHWLHKIGVVAALLTTVVGVISVNQTWEQEWDIVPISLQATGPFLHIGALAAVTALSWIVAGQVARAEKPVFQVVVMLLYLSVLLGLYVVPLYITSPCIMDPSTLKPRPEVIGQRGAPMIAPENTIWSFQRSLQMNVTGLETNVKISADGVPFLMHDFDLRRTTDVEKVFPERRTLNASSFNWTDLQQLNTGEWFLKDDPFWTVPSLSPSERRRIANQSVCSLEELLKLASITNSSVVFRLQRPPPDHPHHHSWINDTLTVVQQSGIPQRLVMWTTDEQRAEVRRQAPGLIQTSLVKCSLQSLQQSDVSRMLLRYNQVSTNEVRNFSQSHIDLTLYTVNDPWLYSVLWCSGVSAVSSEAPQVLKKVPYPSWLMRPNEYCLMWVSADLISFAVIVGIFVLQKYRMSGMRSYNPEQIMLSASVRTASRDVNVMKEKLIFSDQPQ
;
A
#
# COMPACT_ATOMS: atom_id res chain seq x y z
N MET A 1 -11.33 -69.52 4.89
CA MET A 1 -10.70 -69.21 6.18
C MET A 1 -10.28 -67.74 6.14
N VAL A 2 -11.15 -66.84 6.59
CA VAL A 2 -10.88 -65.39 6.59
C VAL A 2 -9.97 -65.10 7.78
N LYS A 3 -8.74 -64.62 7.51
CA LYS A 3 -7.85 -64.12 8.56
C LYS A 3 -8.41 -62.79 9.06
N HIS A 4 -9.05 -62.79 10.22
CA HIS A 4 -9.29 -61.56 10.96
C HIS A 4 -7.93 -61.01 11.43
N GLN A 5 -7.48 -59.92 10.80
CA GLN A 5 -6.42 -59.08 11.36
C GLN A 5 -6.88 -58.59 12.74
N PRO A 6 -5.97 -58.51 13.73
CA PRO A 6 -6.31 -57.95 15.03
C PRO A 6 -6.80 -56.52 14.85
N LEU A 7 -7.89 -56.18 15.55
CA LEU A 7 -8.40 -54.82 15.69
C LEU A 7 -7.26 -53.93 16.17
N GLN A 8 -6.62 -53.22 15.24
CA GLN A 8 -5.73 -52.12 15.56
C GLN A 8 -6.55 -51.12 16.38
N VAL A 9 -6.18 -50.92 17.63
CA VAL A 9 -6.67 -49.81 18.44
C VAL A 9 -6.12 -48.55 17.78
N TYR A 10 -6.96 -47.86 17.02
CA TYR A 10 -6.54 -46.72 16.21
C TYR A 10 -6.65 -45.42 16.98
N GLU A 11 -5.54 -44.71 17.13
CA GLU A 11 -5.54 -43.32 17.57
C GLU A 11 -6.34 -42.45 16.59
N ARG A 12 -7.23 -41.61 17.14
CA ARG A 12 -7.96 -40.61 16.36
C ARG A 12 -6.98 -39.54 15.86
N GLN A 13 -6.56 -39.65 14.60
CA GLN A 13 -5.83 -38.60 13.89
C GLN A 13 -6.78 -37.45 13.49
N LEU A 14 -7.32 -36.74 14.49
CA LEU A 14 -8.25 -35.62 14.35
C LEU A 14 -7.63 -34.47 13.54
N CYS A 15 -6.36 -34.14 13.80
CA CYS A 15 -5.66 -33.06 13.09
C CYS A 15 -5.53 -33.33 11.58
N LEU A 16 -5.10 -34.54 11.20
CA LEU A 16 -5.03 -34.95 9.79
C LEU A 16 -6.42 -34.90 9.12
N SER A 17 -7.45 -35.32 9.85
CA SER A 17 -8.84 -35.25 9.38
C SER A 17 -9.29 -33.83 9.06
N CYS A 18 -8.92 -32.87 9.91
CA CYS A 18 -9.26 -31.47 9.70
C CYS A 18 -8.50 -30.91 8.49
N ILE A 19 -7.21 -31.21 8.35
CA ILE A 19 -6.38 -30.73 7.23
C ILE A 19 -6.93 -31.25 5.89
N THR A 20 -7.14 -32.56 5.76
CA THR A 20 -7.66 -33.15 4.51
C THR A 20 -9.12 -32.82 4.26
N GLY A 21 -9.89 -32.61 5.32
CA GLY A 21 -11.28 -32.15 5.27
C GLY A 21 -11.41 -30.73 4.75
N LEU A 22 -10.62 -29.79 5.28
CA LEU A 22 -10.69 -28.38 4.91
C LEU A 22 -10.10 -28.10 3.52
N TYR A 23 -9.11 -28.85 3.07
CA TYR A 23 -8.48 -28.63 1.75
C TYR A 23 -9.22 -29.36 0.61
N GLY A 24 -9.67 -30.60 0.86
CA GLY A 24 -10.18 -31.51 -0.16
C GLY A 24 -11.58 -32.09 0.10
N CYS A 25 -12.27 -31.69 1.17
CA CYS A 25 -13.51 -32.32 1.68
C CYS A 25 -13.35 -33.81 2.03
N ARG A 26 -12.14 -34.28 2.35
CA ARG A 26 -11.83 -35.68 2.69
C ARG A 26 -11.79 -35.89 4.19
N TRP A 27 -12.97 -35.84 4.83
CA TRP A 27 -13.10 -35.97 6.29
C TRP A 27 -12.86 -37.42 6.76
N LYS A 28 -13.33 -38.41 5.99
CA LYS A 28 -13.25 -39.82 6.40
C LYS A 28 -11.92 -40.43 5.96
N ARG A 29 -11.37 -41.34 6.79
CA ARG A 29 -10.06 -41.97 6.56
C ARG A 29 -9.96 -42.68 5.21
N TYR A 30 -11.01 -43.36 4.75
CA TYR A 30 -11.00 -44.07 3.46
C TYR A 30 -10.95 -43.15 2.24
N GLN A 31 -11.25 -41.86 2.41
CA GLN A 31 -11.15 -40.85 1.34
C GLN A 31 -9.74 -40.23 1.28
N ARG A 32 -8.88 -40.52 2.27
CA ARG A 32 -7.50 -40.03 2.32
C ARG A 32 -6.64 -40.95 1.48
N SER A 33 -5.85 -40.34 0.60
CA SER A 33 -4.95 -41.06 -0.27
C SER A 33 -3.52 -40.58 0.02
N HIS A 34 -2.64 -41.58 0.17
CA HIS A 34 -1.19 -41.41 0.19
C HIS A 34 -0.59 -41.61 -1.22
N ASP A 35 -1.44 -41.69 -2.26
CA ASP A 35 -0.99 -41.83 -3.64
C ASP A 35 -0.29 -40.55 -4.10
N ASP A 36 0.55 -40.70 -5.12
CA ASP A 36 1.27 -39.59 -5.71
C ASP A 36 0.32 -38.51 -6.24
N THR A 37 0.72 -37.25 -6.03
CA THR A 37 -0.01 -36.10 -6.56
C THR A 37 -0.04 -36.15 -8.08
N THR A 38 -1.24 -36.06 -8.66
CA THR A 38 -1.43 -36.11 -10.11
C THR A 38 -0.89 -34.84 -10.78
N LYS A 39 -0.55 -34.91 -12.08
CA LYS A 39 -0.15 -33.72 -12.86
C LYS A 39 -1.20 -32.59 -12.80
N TRP A 40 -2.48 -32.95 -12.73
CA TRP A 40 -3.58 -32.00 -12.62
C TRP A 40 -3.62 -31.30 -11.26
N GLU A 41 -3.41 -32.04 -10.17
CA GLU A 41 -3.32 -31.47 -8.82
C GLU A 41 -2.06 -30.60 -8.64
N LEU A 42 -0.96 -30.98 -9.29
CA LEU A 42 0.25 -30.16 -9.34
C LEU A 42 -0.01 -28.82 -10.08
N LEU A 43 -0.72 -28.85 -11.21
CA LEU A 43 -1.13 -27.64 -11.92
C LEU A 43 -1.97 -26.72 -11.03
N TRP A 44 -2.95 -27.27 -10.31
CA TRP A 44 -3.77 -26.47 -9.37
C TRP A 44 -2.97 -25.91 -8.20
N SER A 45 -1.95 -26.63 -7.74
CA SER A 45 -1.03 -26.12 -6.70
C SER A 45 -0.19 -24.95 -7.23
N PHE A 46 0.23 -25.00 -8.50
CA PHE A 46 0.91 -23.88 -9.15
C PHE A 46 -0.01 -22.68 -9.32
N ILE A 47 -1.26 -22.88 -9.77
CA ILE A 47 -2.25 -21.80 -9.88
C ILE A 47 -2.51 -21.16 -8.52
N LEU A 48 -2.63 -21.96 -7.45
CA LEU A 48 -2.82 -21.47 -6.09
C LEU A 48 -1.62 -20.61 -5.65
N LEU A 49 -0.38 -21.08 -5.86
CA LEU A 49 0.83 -20.32 -5.54
C LEU A 49 0.93 -19.01 -6.34
N PHE A 50 0.66 -19.07 -7.65
CA PHE A 50 0.67 -17.88 -8.50
C PHE A 50 -0.38 -16.85 -8.03
N THR A 51 -1.59 -17.31 -7.72
CA THR A 51 -2.67 -16.46 -7.21
C THR A 51 -2.29 -15.84 -5.87
N PHE A 52 -1.66 -16.60 -4.98
CA PHE A 52 -1.16 -16.09 -3.70
C PHE A 52 -0.11 -14.98 -3.91
N CYS A 53 0.89 -15.21 -4.76
CA CYS A 53 1.92 -14.21 -5.04
C CYS A 53 1.34 -12.94 -5.67
N LEU A 54 0.42 -13.09 -6.63
CA LEU A 54 -0.24 -11.95 -7.28
C LEU A 54 -1.07 -11.14 -6.27
N LEU A 55 -1.84 -11.80 -5.41
CA LEU A 55 -2.62 -11.16 -4.35
C LEU A 55 -1.74 -10.44 -3.32
N LEU A 56 -0.57 -10.99 -2.98
CA LEU A 56 0.38 -10.32 -2.10
C LEU A 56 0.91 -9.02 -2.72
N VAL A 57 1.28 -9.04 -4.00
CA VAL A 57 1.72 -7.83 -4.71
C VAL A 57 0.57 -6.82 -4.81
N TRP A 58 -0.64 -7.28 -5.11
CA TRP A 58 -1.83 -6.43 -5.20
C TRP A 58 -2.20 -5.80 -3.85
N PHE A 59 -2.14 -6.57 -2.77
CA PHE A 59 -2.35 -6.05 -1.42
C PHE A 59 -1.26 -5.04 -1.03
N TYR A 60 -0.01 -5.33 -1.37
CA TYR A 60 1.10 -4.41 -1.14
C TYR A 60 0.92 -3.08 -1.89
N PHE A 61 0.51 -3.12 -3.15
CA PHE A 61 0.18 -1.93 -3.94
C PHE A 61 -0.86 -1.07 -3.22
N TRP A 62 -1.99 -1.65 -2.83
CA TRP A 62 -3.04 -0.89 -2.15
C TRP A 62 -2.59 -0.34 -0.80
N TRP A 63 -1.81 -1.11 -0.04
CA TRP A 63 -1.25 -0.65 1.22
C TRP A 63 -0.40 0.62 1.06
N GLU A 64 0.47 0.65 0.05
CA GLU A 64 1.36 1.80 -0.21
C GLU A 64 0.64 2.96 -0.90
N ALA A 65 -0.39 2.68 -1.71
CA ALA A 65 -1.22 3.69 -2.36
C ALA A 65 -2.09 4.49 -1.39
N HIS A 66 -2.07 4.17 -0.08
CA HIS A 66 -2.80 4.90 0.96
C HIS A 66 -2.57 6.42 0.91
N ASN A 67 -1.34 6.83 0.58
CA ASN A 67 -0.95 8.23 0.40
C ASN A 67 -1.89 9.00 -0.55
N ASP A 68 -2.38 8.33 -1.60
CA ASP A 68 -3.11 8.92 -2.72
C ASP A 68 -4.57 8.43 -2.83
N TYR A 69 -5.13 7.81 -1.78
CA TYR A 69 -6.54 7.36 -1.77
C TYR A 69 -7.55 8.47 -2.09
N ASN A 70 -7.27 9.71 -1.68
CA ASN A 70 -8.11 10.85 -2.02
C ASN A 70 -8.14 11.15 -3.53
N GLU A 71 -6.99 11.03 -4.20
CA GLU A 71 -6.87 11.18 -5.65
C GLU A 71 -7.66 10.08 -6.37
N PHE A 72 -7.60 8.85 -5.87
CA PHE A 72 -8.40 7.74 -6.40
C PHE A 72 -9.91 7.96 -6.22
N ASN A 73 -10.36 8.37 -5.04
CA ASN A 73 -11.78 8.64 -4.78
C ASN A 73 -12.28 9.83 -5.62
N TRP A 74 -11.43 10.84 -5.86
CA TRP A 74 -11.72 11.92 -6.80
C TRP A 74 -11.87 11.43 -8.25
N LEU A 75 -11.01 10.50 -8.70
CA LEU A 75 -11.13 9.88 -10.02
C LEU A 75 -12.46 9.13 -10.18
N LEU A 76 -12.92 8.43 -9.14
CA LEU A 76 -14.22 7.77 -9.13
C LEU A 76 -15.36 8.77 -9.18
N TYR A 77 -15.31 9.82 -8.35
CA TYR A 77 -16.29 10.90 -8.35
C TYR A 77 -16.45 11.55 -9.73
N ASN A 78 -15.35 11.82 -10.43
CA ASN A 78 -15.40 12.44 -11.75
C ASN A 78 -16.11 11.56 -12.81
N ARG A 79 -16.19 10.24 -12.57
CA ARG A 79 -16.90 9.30 -13.44
C ARG A 79 -18.35 9.06 -13.03
N SER A 80 -18.63 8.96 -11.73
CA SER A 80 -19.97 8.64 -11.21
C SER A 80 -20.83 9.88 -10.97
N GLY A 81 -20.22 11.02 -10.65
CA GLY A 81 -20.87 12.22 -10.12
C GLY A 81 -21.30 12.12 -8.65
N GLU A 82 -21.05 10.99 -8.00
CA GLU A 82 -21.40 10.73 -6.60
C GLU A 82 -20.15 10.39 -5.79
N TRP A 83 -20.01 11.03 -4.63
CA TRP A 83 -18.88 10.77 -3.74
C TRP A 83 -19.07 9.43 -3.03
N SER A 84 -18.07 8.56 -3.12
CA SER A 84 -18.01 7.31 -2.37
C SER A 84 -16.55 6.94 -2.13
N ASP A 85 -16.27 6.34 -0.98
CA ASP A 85 -14.94 5.80 -0.69
C ASP A 85 -14.77 4.44 -1.37
N GLY A 86 -14.27 4.46 -2.60
CA GLY A 86 -14.07 3.25 -3.40
C GLY A 86 -12.92 2.38 -2.92
N THR A 87 -12.06 2.88 -2.04
CA THR A 87 -10.91 2.12 -1.50
C THR A 87 -11.36 1.02 -0.55
N VAL A 88 -12.40 1.27 0.26
CA VAL A 88 -12.93 0.32 1.26
C VAL A 88 -13.35 -1.02 0.66
N PRO A 89 -14.23 -1.11 -0.36
CA PRO A 89 -14.60 -2.39 -0.95
C PRO A 89 -13.42 -3.10 -1.62
N ILE A 90 -12.48 -2.37 -2.21
CA ILE A 90 -11.30 -2.95 -2.85
C ILE A 90 -10.37 -3.57 -1.79
N LEU A 91 -10.12 -2.86 -0.69
CA LEU A 91 -9.32 -3.34 0.43
C LEU A 91 -9.98 -4.54 1.10
N ALA A 92 -11.28 -4.49 1.36
CA ALA A 92 -12.02 -5.58 1.99
C ALA A 92 -11.99 -6.86 1.13
N THR A 93 -12.23 -6.74 -0.18
CA THR A 93 -12.18 -7.88 -1.11
C THR A 93 -10.76 -8.41 -1.28
N THR A 94 -9.77 -7.54 -1.36
CA THR A 94 -8.35 -7.92 -1.45
C THR A 94 -7.90 -8.64 -0.18
N ALA A 95 -8.22 -8.12 1.00
CA ALA A 95 -7.88 -8.74 2.28
C ALA A 95 -8.56 -10.11 2.44
N ALA A 96 -9.85 -10.21 2.09
CA ALA A 96 -10.57 -11.49 2.10
C ALA A 96 -9.91 -12.51 1.14
N GLY A 97 -9.53 -12.07 -0.06
CA GLY A 97 -8.82 -12.89 -1.04
C GLY A 97 -7.48 -13.38 -0.53
N VAL A 98 -6.64 -12.48 0.01
CA VAL A 98 -5.33 -12.81 0.60
C VAL A 98 -5.49 -13.81 1.74
N ILE A 99 -6.37 -13.55 2.71
CA ILE A 99 -6.58 -14.44 3.86
C ILE A 99 -7.03 -15.83 3.40
N TYR A 100 -7.99 -15.90 2.49
CA TYR A 100 -8.52 -17.15 1.98
C TYR A 100 -7.46 -17.97 1.22
N VAL A 101 -6.73 -17.33 0.29
CA VAL A 101 -5.71 -18.01 -0.51
C VAL A 101 -4.49 -18.37 0.35
N ALA A 102 -4.10 -17.52 1.31
CA ALA A 102 -3.03 -17.81 2.28
C ALA A 102 -3.39 -19.04 3.13
N PHE A 103 -4.64 -19.13 3.59
CA PHE A 103 -5.13 -20.28 4.34
C PHE A 103 -5.03 -21.57 3.53
N LEU A 104 -5.45 -21.55 2.26
CA LEU A 104 -5.30 -22.70 1.35
C LEU A 104 -3.83 -23.05 1.07
N MET A 105 -2.95 -22.05 0.95
CA MET A 105 -1.51 -22.27 0.81
C MET A 105 -0.92 -22.96 2.04
N ILE A 106 -1.29 -22.53 3.25
CA ILE A 106 -0.85 -23.17 4.50
C ILE A 106 -1.34 -24.62 4.54
N LEU A 107 -2.60 -24.89 4.19
CA LEU A 107 -3.12 -26.25 4.11
C LEU A 107 -2.37 -27.10 3.08
N ALA A 108 -2.04 -26.54 1.91
CA ALA A 108 -1.23 -27.23 0.90
C ALA A 108 0.17 -27.59 1.43
N LEU A 109 0.83 -26.66 2.13
CA LEU A 109 2.13 -26.91 2.79
C LEU A 109 2.02 -28.00 3.86
N CYS A 110 0.93 -28.02 4.64
CA CYS A 110 0.64 -29.09 5.59
C CYS A 110 0.44 -30.45 4.90
N HIS A 111 -0.26 -30.50 3.77
CA HIS A 111 -0.40 -31.71 2.95
C HIS A 111 0.97 -32.23 2.49
N ILE A 112 1.84 -31.35 1.99
CA ILE A 112 3.21 -31.70 1.59
C ILE A 112 4.01 -32.22 2.79
N ALA A 113 3.92 -31.56 3.94
CA ALA A 113 4.61 -31.99 5.16
C ALA A 113 4.16 -33.39 5.60
N LEU A 114 2.86 -33.69 5.51
CA LEU A 114 2.25 -34.95 5.91
C LEU A 114 2.28 -36.05 4.84
N GLY A 115 2.80 -35.76 3.63
CA GLY A 115 2.83 -36.71 2.51
C GLY A 115 1.42 -37.10 2.04
N GLN A 116 0.49 -36.14 2.04
CA GLN A 116 -0.86 -36.30 1.50
C GLN A 116 -0.94 -35.73 0.08
N GLN A 117 -1.82 -36.31 -0.73
CA GLN A 117 -2.16 -35.80 -2.05
C GLN A 117 -2.68 -34.35 -1.99
N LEU A 118 -2.22 -33.48 -2.90
CA LEU A 118 -2.68 -32.09 -3.05
C LEU A 118 -4.02 -31.98 -3.77
N ASN A 119 -5.03 -32.69 -3.27
CA ASN A 119 -6.36 -32.67 -3.86
C ASN A 119 -7.17 -31.44 -3.39
N LEU A 120 -7.06 -30.35 -4.14
CA LEU A 120 -7.85 -29.14 -3.91
C LEU A 120 -9.32 -29.39 -4.32
N HIS A 121 -10.24 -29.21 -3.38
CA HIS A 121 -11.68 -29.39 -3.64
C HIS A 121 -12.18 -28.43 -4.74
N TRP A 122 -13.19 -28.86 -5.50
CA TRP A 122 -13.71 -28.08 -6.64
C TRP A 122 -14.26 -26.71 -6.23
N LEU A 123 -14.85 -26.58 -5.04
CA LEU A 123 -15.28 -25.29 -4.50
C LEU A 123 -14.09 -24.33 -4.29
N HIS A 124 -12.97 -24.84 -3.78
CA HIS A 124 -11.77 -24.02 -3.61
C HIS A 124 -11.15 -23.65 -4.95
N LYS A 125 -11.18 -24.55 -5.93
CA LYS A 125 -10.77 -24.24 -7.32
C LYS A 125 -11.55 -23.05 -7.88
N ILE A 126 -12.88 -23.02 -7.69
CA ILE A 126 -13.71 -21.87 -8.08
C ILE A 126 -13.27 -20.61 -7.33
N GLY A 127 -13.10 -20.69 -6.00
CA GLY A 127 -12.67 -19.53 -5.21
C GLY A 127 -11.30 -18.98 -5.63
N VAL A 128 -10.34 -19.85 -5.92
CA VAL A 128 -8.99 -19.47 -6.40
C VAL A 128 -9.08 -18.82 -7.78
N VAL A 129 -9.86 -19.40 -8.72
CA VAL A 129 -10.06 -18.80 -10.05
C VAL A 129 -10.76 -17.45 -9.94
N ALA A 130 -11.78 -17.33 -9.09
CA ALA A 130 -12.47 -16.07 -8.87
C ALA A 130 -11.51 -15.00 -8.33
N ALA A 131 -10.73 -15.32 -7.29
CA ALA A 131 -9.73 -14.41 -6.73
C ALA A 131 -8.65 -14.01 -7.74
N LEU A 132 -8.20 -14.96 -8.57
CA LEU A 132 -7.24 -14.69 -9.64
C LEU A 132 -7.82 -13.73 -10.68
N LEU A 133 -9.01 -14.01 -11.19
CA LEU A 133 -9.66 -13.20 -12.22
C LEU A 133 -9.98 -11.79 -11.69
N THR A 134 -10.51 -11.66 -10.48
CA THR A 134 -10.80 -10.33 -9.90
C THR A 134 -9.53 -9.52 -9.70
N THR A 135 -8.43 -10.16 -9.26
CA THR A 135 -7.13 -9.48 -9.10
C THR A 135 -6.56 -9.04 -10.44
N VAL A 136 -6.59 -9.91 -11.47
CA VAL A 136 -6.14 -9.55 -12.82
C VAL A 136 -6.95 -8.40 -13.41
N VAL A 137 -8.28 -8.43 -13.26
CA VAL A 137 -9.16 -7.32 -13.68
C VAL A 137 -8.85 -6.04 -12.92
N GLY A 138 -8.59 -6.14 -11.60
CA GLY A 138 -8.19 -5.00 -10.77
C GLY A 138 -6.88 -4.37 -11.23
N VAL A 139 -5.85 -5.18 -11.46
CA VAL A 139 -4.53 -4.74 -11.97
C VAL A 139 -4.67 -4.07 -13.32
N ILE A 140 -5.41 -4.66 -14.26
CA ILE A 140 -5.65 -4.07 -15.59
C ILE A 140 -6.40 -2.73 -15.45
N SER A 141 -7.38 -2.68 -14.56
CA SER A 141 -8.18 -1.46 -14.33
C SER A 141 -7.31 -0.33 -13.79
N VAL A 142 -6.49 -0.58 -12.76
CA VAL A 142 -5.53 0.42 -12.24
C VAL A 142 -4.53 0.84 -13.32
N ASN A 143 -4.00 -0.09 -14.11
CA ASN A 143 -3.09 0.25 -15.19
C ASN A 143 -3.73 1.15 -16.27
N GLN A 144 -5.04 1.05 -16.50
CA GLN A 144 -5.73 1.86 -17.50
C GLN A 144 -6.17 3.22 -16.96
N THR A 145 -6.44 3.33 -15.67
CA THR A 145 -7.09 4.52 -15.10
C THR A 145 -6.20 5.32 -14.17
N TRP A 146 -5.15 4.70 -13.63
CA TRP A 146 -4.30 5.26 -12.57
C TRP A 146 -2.86 4.71 -12.68
N GLU A 147 -2.33 4.70 -13.92
CA GLU A 147 -1.04 4.10 -14.27
C GLU A 147 0.14 4.66 -13.46
N GLN A 148 0.14 5.98 -13.23
CA GLN A 148 1.24 6.69 -12.56
C GLN A 148 1.45 6.26 -11.11
N GLU A 149 0.48 5.61 -10.47
CA GLU A 149 0.66 5.14 -9.09
C GLU A 149 1.48 3.89 -8.97
N TRP A 150 1.74 3.16 -10.07
CA TRP A 150 2.69 2.05 -10.00
C TRP A 150 4.08 2.51 -9.54
N ASP A 151 4.39 3.80 -9.70
CA ASP A 151 5.63 4.42 -9.21
C ASP A 151 5.74 4.42 -7.68
N ILE A 152 4.63 4.31 -6.92
CA ILE A 152 4.71 4.25 -5.44
C ILE A 152 5.42 2.98 -4.98
N VAL A 153 5.29 1.87 -5.73
CA VAL A 153 5.86 0.56 -5.37
C VAL A 153 7.40 0.58 -5.34
N PRO A 154 8.12 1.02 -6.39
CA PRO A 154 9.58 1.11 -6.30
C PRO A 154 10.05 2.18 -5.29
N ILE A 155 9.26 3.22 -5.02
CA ILE A 155 9.58 4.22 -3.99
C ILE A 155 9.44 3.62 -2.58
N SER A 156 8.35 2.90 -2.31
CA SER A 156 8.09 2.26 -1.02
C SER A 156 9.10 1.16 -0.71
N LEU A 157 9.58 0.41 -1.72
CA LEU A 157 10.66 -0.57 -1.56
C LEU A 157 11.96 0.05 -1.03
N GLN A 158 12.19 1.36 -1.23
CA GLN A 158 13.33 2.05 -0.62
C GLN A 158 13.17 2.21 0.91
N ALA A 159 11.95 2.20 1.43
CA ALA A 159 11.67 2.20 2.87
C ALA A 159 11.50 0.78 3.43
N THR A 160 10.71 -0.05 2.76
CA THR A 160 10.24 -1.34 3.26
C THR A 160 11.18 -2.50 2.91
N GLY A 161 12.02 -2.35 1.89
CA GLY A 161 12.91 -3.39 1.36
C GLY A 161 13.69 -4.15 2.44
N PRO A 162 14.41 -3.47 3.37
CA PRO A 162 15.13 -4.13 4.47
C PRO A 162 14.25 -5.08 5.30
N PHE A 163 13.00 -4.70 5.56
CA PHE A 163 12.09 -5.47 6.41
C PHE A 163 11.39 -6.59 5.62
N LEU A 164 11.03 -6.33 4.37
CA LEU A 164 10.48 -7.34 3.46
C LEU A 164 11.50 -8.46 3.20
N HIS A 165 12.79 -8.12 3.10
CA HIS A 165 13.86 -9.11 3.01
C HIS A 165 13.89 -10.03 4.23
N ILE A 166 13.87 -9.47 5.44
CA ILE A 166 13.87 -10.27 6.68
C ILE A 166 12.64 -11.17 6.75
N GLY A 167 11.46 -10.64 6.39
CA GLY A 167 10.22 -11.41 6.32
C GLY A 167 10.31 -12.57 5.33
N ALA A 168 10.83 -12.32 4.12
CA ALA A 168 11.03 -13.34 3.10
C ALA A 168 12.04 -14.41 3.55
N LEU A 169 13.15 -13.99 4.18
CA LEU A 169 14.15 -14.91 4.71
C LEU A 169 13.59 -15.79 5.84
N ALA A 170 12.81 -15.21 6.75
CA ALA A 170 12.14 -15.95 7.82
C ALA A 170 11.17 -17.00 7.23
N ALA A 171 10.40 -16.63 6.21
CA ALA A 171 9.49 -17.56 5.53
C ALA A 171 10.24 -18.73 4.85
N VAL A 172 11.31 -18.45 4.10
CA VAL A 172 12.13 -19.50 3.44
C VAL A 172 12.87 -20.36 4.46
N THR A 173 13.28 -19.78 5.59
CA THR A 173 13.87 -20.51 6.72
C THR A 173 12.85 -21.47 7.34
N ALA A 174 11.60 -21.04 7.54
CA ALA A 174 10.53 -21.90 8.04
C ALA A 174 10.20 -23.04 7.07
N LEU A 175 10.22 -22.78 5.75
CA LEU A 175 10.02 -23.79 4.72
C LEU A 175 11.10 -24.87 4.70
N SER A 176 12.28 -24.61 5.27
CA SER A 176 13.38 -25.60 5.36
C SER A 176 12.96 -26.89 6.05
N TRP A 177 12.03 -26.84 7.01
CA TRP A 177 11.50 -28.02 7.69
C TRP A 177 10.80 -28.98 6.71
N ILE A 178 9.97 -28.41 5.84
CA ILE A 178 9.24 -29.16 4.81
C ILE A 178 10.22 -29.72 3.79
N VAL A 179 11.14 -28.87 3.30
CA VAL A 179 12.15 -29.26 2.30
C VAL A 179 13.05 -30.38 2.84
N ALA A 180 13.60 -30.23 4.04
CA ALA A 180 14.45 -31.24 4.67
C ALA A 180 13.69 -32.55 4.88
N GLY A 181 12.42 -32.50 5.30
CA GLY A 181 11.56 -33.68 5.43
C GLY A 181 11.25 -34.36 4.09
N GLN A 182 11.10 -33.61 3.00
CA GLN A 182 10.92 -34.16 1.65
C GLN A 182 12.20 -34.84 1.14
N VAL A 183 13.34 -34.16 1.28
CA VAL A 183 14.64 -34.69 0.86
C VAL A 183 15.00 -35.95 1.65
N ALA A 184 14.75 -35.96 2.96
CA ALA A 184 15.08 -37.11 3.81
C ALA A 184 14.18 -38.34 3.55
N ARG A 185 12.94 -38.14 3.08
CA ARG A 185 11.99 -39.22 2.72
C ARG A 185 12.11 -39.70 1.28
N ALA A 186 12.61 -38.87 0.37
CA ALA A 186 12.68 -39.21 -1.05
C ALA A 186 13.60 -40.41 -1.30
N GLU A 187 13.14 -41.34 -2.12
CA GLU A 187 13.92 -42.53 -2.52
C GLU A 187 14.80 -42.26 -3.74
N LYS A 188 14.39 -41.32 -4.62
CA LYS A 188 15.09 -40.99 -5.86
C LYS A 188 16.15 -39.90 -5.62
N PRO A 189 17.44 -40.17 -5.84
CA PRO A 189 18.50 -39.19 -5.59
C PRO A 189 18.39 -37.96 -6.49
N VAL A 190 17.91 -38.13 -7.73
CA VAL A 190 17.68 -37.01 -8.66
C VAL A 190 16.67 -36.01 -8.09
N PHE A 191 15.58 -36.49 -7.47
CA PHE A 191 14.58 -35.61 -6.86
C PHE A 191 15.16 -34.84 -5.66
N GLN A 192 15.93 -35.51 -4.82
CA GLN A 192 16.62 -34.87 -3.69
C GLN A 192 17.54 -33.74 -4.16
N VAL A 193 18.36 -34.00 -5.18
CA VAL A 193 19.29 -33.01 -5.74
C VAL A 193 18.54 -31.83 -6.34
N VAL A 194 17.50 -32.07 -7.14
CA VAL A 194 16.71 -30.98 -7.76
C VAL A 194 16.04 -30.10 -6.71
N VAL A 195 15.36 -30.69 -5.72
CA VAL A 195 14.69 -29.91 -4.66
C VAL A 195 15.69 -29.13 -3.82
N MET A 196 16.84 -29.73 -3.48
CA MET A 196 17.91 -29.03 -2.75
C MET A 196 18.50 -27.88 -3.55
N LEU A 197 18.79 -28.08 -4.83
CA LEU A 197 19.34 -27.03 -5.69
C LEU A 197 18.35 -25.86 -5.84
N LEU A 198 17.06 -26.14 -6.03
CA LEU A 198 16.03 -25.10 -6.11
C LEU A 198 15.95 -24.31 -4.80
N TYR A 199 15.91 -25.01 -3.65
CA TYR A 199 15.86 -24.36 -2.35
C TYR A 199 17.10 -23.50 -2.07
N LEU A 200 18.29 -24.05 -2.32
CA LEU A 200 19.55 -23.33 -2.12
C LEU A 200 19.70 -22.14 -3.08
N SER A 201 19.16 -22.23 -4.30
CA SER A 201 19.15 -21.11 -5.25
C SER A 201 18.29 -19.95 -4.74
N VAL A 202 17.10 -20.24 -4.23
CA VAL A 202 16.22 -19.23 -3.61
C VAL A 202 16.87 -18.61 -2.37
N LEU A 203 17.45 -19.45 -1.50
CA LEU A 203 18.14 -19.00 -0.29
C LEU A 203 19.35 -18.11 -0.61
N LEU A 204 20.19 -18.51 -1.58
CA LEU A 204 21.33 -17.73 -2.03
C LEU A 204 20.88 -16.38 -2.60
N GLY A 205 19.81 -16.38 -3.40
CA GLY A 205 19.20 -15.15 -3.88
C GLY A 205 18.84 -14.22 -2.73
N LEU A 206 18.14 -14.73 -1.70
CA LEU A 206 17.79 -13.94 -0.52
C LEU A 206 19.00 -13.44 0.27
N TYR A 207 20.06 -14.22 0.43
CA TYR A 207 21.29 -13.75 1.08
C TYR A 207 21.99 -12.62 0.31
N VAL A 208 21.82 -12.57 -1.02
CA VAL A 208 22.47 -11.56 -1.88
C VAL A 208 21.57 -10.32 -2.09
N VAL A 209 20.24 -10.44 -1.98
CA VAL A 209 19.27 -9.35 -2.20
C VAL A 209 19.61 -8.05 -1.47
N PRO A 210 20.05 -8.04 -0.19
CA PRO A 210 20.38 -6.81 0.53
C PRO A 210 21.44 -5.93 -0.15
N LEU A 211 22.31 -6.50 -0.98
CA LEU A 211 23.27 -5.71 -1.78
C LEU A 211 22.60 -4.80 -2.83
N TYR A 212 21.38 -5.13 -3.23
CA TYR A 212 20.60 -4.40 -4.24
C TYR A 212 19.52 -3.51 -3.63
N ILE A 213 19.32 -3.53 -2.30
CA ILE A 213 18.34 -2.68 -1.63
C ILE A 213 18.94 -1.27 -1.48
N THR A 214 18.43 -0.33 -2.26
CA THR A 214 18.80 1.09 -2.16
C THR A 214 17.79 1.84 -1.30
N SER A 215 18.22 2.45 -0.21
CA SER A 215 17.38 3.31 0.63
C SER A 215 18.08 4.63 0.91
N PRO A 216 17.43 5.79 0.72
CA PRO A 216 18.01 7.06 1.13
C PRO A 216 18.19 7.15 2.65
N CYS A 217 17.43 6.38 3.42
CA CYS A 217 17.47 6.38 4.89
C CYS A 217 18.52 5.43 5.49
N ILE A 218 19.25 4.67 4.67
CA ILE A 218 20.47 3.98 5.09
C ILE A 218 21.64 4.98 4.94
N MET A 219 21.86 5.81 5.96
CA MET A 219 22.84 6.90 5.94
C MET A 219 23.33 7.24 7.34
N ASP A 220 24.39 8.04 7.45
CA ASP A 220 24.82 8.55 8.75
C ASP A 220 23.86 9.66 9.23
N PRO A 221 23.26 9.54 10.44
CA PRO A 221 22.41 10.58 11.02
C PRO A 221 23.00 11.98 11.02
N SER A 222 24.32 12.13 11.13
CA SER A 222 24.99 13.44 11.10
C SER A 222 24.92 14.14 9.75
N THR A 223 24.65 13.38 8.67
CA THR A 223 24.50 13.91 7.31
C THR A 223 23.04 14.22 6.95
N LEU A 224 22.10 13.90 7.84
CA LEU A 224 20.68 14.17 7.64
C LEU A 224 20.44 15.67 7.54
N LYS A 225 19.72 16.08 6.50
CA LYS A 225 19.33 17.48 6.29
C LYS A 225 18.30 17.92 7.32
N PRO A 226 18.13 19.24 7.55
CA PRO A 226 17.05 19.75 8.37
C PRO A 226 15.70 19.18 7.93
N ARG A 227 14.79 19.09 8.88
CA ARG A 227 13.43 18.59 8.64
C ARG A 227 12.77 19.36 7.49
N PRO A 228 12.24 18.67 6.46
CA PRO A 228 11.56 19.34 5.36
C PRO A 228 10.39 20.15 5.87
N GLU A 229 10.23 21.32 5.30
CA GLU A 229 9.08 22.15 5.54
C GLU A 229 7.78 21.45 5.10
N VAL A 230 6.67 21.76 5.76
CA VAL A 230 5.35 21.22 5.40
C VAL A 230 4.49 22.40 4.97
N ILE A 231 3.98 22.31 3.75
CA ILE A 231 3.03 23.24 3.14
C ILE A 231 1.65 22.59 3.19
N GLY A 232 0.65 23.34 3.66
CA GLY A 232 -0.73 22.88 3.74
C GLY A 232 -1.41 22.90 2.37
N GLN A 233 -1.57 21.74 1.74
CA GLN A 233 -2.22 21.57 0.44
C GLN A 233 -3.72 21.79 0.58
N ARG A 234 -4.24 22.84 -0.07
CA ARG A 234 -5.62 23.32 0.08
C ARG A 234 -5.99 23.60 1.55
N GLY A 235 -4.98 23.92 2.35
CA GLY A 235 -5.05 24.04 3.82
C GLY A 235 -4.75 22.71 4.51
N ALA A 236 -5.74 22.13 5.17
CA ALA A 236 -5.67 20.83 5.87
C ALA A 236 -6.93 19.98 5.55
N PRO A 237 -7.11 19.56 4.28
CA PRO A 237 -8.34 18.96 3.76
C PRO A 237 -8.76 17.69 4.50
N MET A 238 -7.82 16.95 5.10
CA MET A 238 -8.18 15.78 5.92
C MET A 238 -8.98 16.10 7.19
N ILE A 239 -8.96 17.35 7.67
CA ILE A 239 -9.61 17.77 8.93
C ILE A 239 -10.50 19.01 8.80
N ALA A 240 -10.60 19.58 7.59
CA ALA A 240 -11.41 20.76 7.30
C ALA A 240 -11.74 20.81 5.79
N PRO A 241 -12.84 21.43 5.36
CA PRO A 241 -13.19 21.51 3.94
C PRO A 241 -12.13 22.25 3.13
N GLU A 242 -11.62 21.61 2.08
CA GLU A 242 -10.53 22.14 1.24
C GLU A 242 -10.81 23.56 0.69
N ASN A 243 -9.76 24.35 0.48
CA ASN A 243 -9.83 25.70 -0.09
C ASN A 243 -10.75 26.69 0.64
N THR A 244 -11.08 26.43 1.92
CA THR A 244 -11.81 27.36 2.79
C THR A 244 -10.86 28.10 3.74
N ILE A 245 -11.27 29.28 4.20
CA ILE A 245 -10.49 30.03 5.20
C ILE A 245 -10.25 29.22 6.48
N TRP A 246 -11.23 28.39 6.88
CA TRP A 246 -11.10 27.49 8.02
C TRP A 246 -10.03 26.41 7.81
N SER A 247 -9.94 25.83 6.62
CA SER A 247 -8.91 24.85 6.28
C SER A 247 -7.50 25.44 6.37
N PHE A 248 -7.31 26.65 5.85
CA PHE A 248 -6.03 27.36 5.99
C PHE A 248 -5.71 27.68 7.45
N GLN A 249 -6.67 28.20 8.22
CA GLN A 249 -6.49 28.42 9.66
C GLN A 249 -6.12 27.14 10.40
N ARG A 250 -6.73 26.00 10.05
CA ARG A 250 -6.38 24.69 10.62
C ARG A 250 -4.97 24.26 10.28
N SER A 251 -4.54 24.43 9.03
CA SER A 251 -3.16 24.13 8.64
C SER A 251 -2.14 24.98 9.39
N LEU A 252 -2.41 26.28 9.57
CA LEU A 252 -1.56 27.21 10.32
C LEU A 252 -1.44 26.83 11.80
N GLN A 253 -2.53 26.33 12.41
CA GLN A 253 -2.50 25.79 13.77
C GLN A 253 -1.60 24.54 13.90
N MET A 254 -1.33 23.83 12.80
CA MET A 254 -0.38 22.71 12.76
C MET A 254 1.07 23.19 12.51
N ASN A 255 1.33 24.50 12.49
CA ASN A 255 2.63 25.10 12.23
C ASN A 255 3.22 24.72 10.85
N VAL A 256 2.39 24.73 9.80
CA VAL A 256 2.88 24.70 8.41
C VAL A 256 3.65 25.98 8.09
N THR A 257 4.61 25.91 7.17
CA THR A 257 5.41 27.09 6.75
C THR A 257 4.79 27.83 5.56
N GLY A 258 3.85 27.18 4.88
CA GLY A 258 3.13 27.76 3.76
C GLY A 258 1.80 27.10 3.48
N LEU A 259 1.06 27.71 2.56
CA LEU A 259 -0.26 27.32 2.12
C LEU A 259 -0.23 27.10 0.60
N GLU A 260 -0.73 25.97 0.13
CA GLU A 260 -0.85 25.67 -1.30
C GLU A 260 -2.33 25.66 -1.71
N THR A 261 -2.66 26.19 -2.89
CA THR A 261 -4.03 26.19 -3.40
C THR A 261 -4.11 26.28 -4.93
N ASN A 262 -5.32 26.20 -5.47
CA ASN A 262 -5.64 26.41 -6.87
C ASN A 262 -6.49 27.68 -7.00
N VAL A 263 -6.14 28.53 -7.95
CA VAL A 263 -6.83 29.81 -8.19
C VAL A 263 -7.50 29.79 -9.55
N LYS A 264 -8.78 30.15 -9.56
CA LYS A 264 -9.60 30.44 -10.73
C LYS A 264 -10.02 31.90 -10.74
N ILE A 265 -10.46 32.41 -11.88
CA ILE A 265 -11.02 33.76 -12.02
C ILE A 265 -12.53 33.64 -12.24
N SER A 266 -13.34 34.42 -11.53
CA SER A 266 -14.79 34.52 -11.74
C SER A 266 -15.12 35.31 -13.02
N ALA A 267 -16.36 35.21 -13.49
CA ALA A 267 -16.81 35.87 -14.71
C ALA A 267 -16.67 37.40 -14.67
N ASP A 268 -16.72 38.00 -13.47
CA ASP A 268 -16.51 39.41 -13.15
C ASP A 268 -15.08 39.75 -12.68
N GLY A 269 -14.13 38.83 -12.82
CA GLY A 269 -12.69 39.12 -12.69
C GLY A 269 -12.09 38.94 -11.30
N VAL A 270 -12.81 38.35 -10.34
CA VAL A 270 -12.33 38.12 -8.98
C VAL A 270 -11.59 36.77 -8.89
N PRO A 271 -10.31 36.75 -8.50
CA PRO A 271 -9.60 35.50 -8.25
C PRO A 271 -10.09 34.80 -6.97
N PHE A 272 -10.47 33.53 -7.09
CA PHE A 272 -11.02 32.71 -6.00
C PHE A 272 -10.42 31.30 -5.97
N LEU A 273 -10.58 30.62 -4.83
CA LEU A 273 -9.96 29.33 -4.58
C LEU A 273 -10.88 28.19 -4.98
N MET A 274 -10.45 27.40 -5.95
CA MET A 274 -11.19 26.23 -6.44
C MET A 274 -10.26 25.29 -7.19
N HIS A 275 -10.31 24.00 -6.83
CA HIS A 275 -9.55 22.97 -7.51
C HIS A 275 -10.29 22.41 -8.72
N ASP A 276 -11.58 22.12 -8.55
CA ASP A 276 -12.37 21.34 -9.50
C ASP A 276 -12.82 22.15 -10.71
N PHE A 277 -13.20 21.44 -11.78
CA PHE A 277 -13.75 22.06 -12.98
C PHE A 277 -15.05 22.81 -12.70
N ASP A 278 -16.01 22.15 -12.05
CA ASP A 278 -17.30 22.70 -11.62
C ASP A 278 -17.36 22.84 -10.09
N LEU A 279 -18.54 23.16 -9.55
CA LEU A 279 -18.75 23.45 -8.13
C LEU A 279 -19.45 22.31 -7.38
N ARG A 280 -19.71 21.16 -8.00
CA ARG A 280 -20.62 20.14 -7.43
C ARG A 280 -20.08 19.40 -6.23
N ARG A 281 -18.77 19.10 -6.21
CA ARG A 281 -18.18 18.27 -5.16
C ARG A 281 -18.07 19.01 -3.83
N THR A 282 -17.64 20.27 -3.89
CA THR A 282 -17.23 21.02 -2.70
C THR A 282 -18.18 22.16 -2.36
N THR A 283 -19.34 22.25 -3.01
CA THR A 283 -20.36 23.26 -2.69
C THR A 283 -21.79 22.73 -2.79
N ASP A 284 -22.76 23.56 -2.43
CA ASP A 284 -24.20 23.31 -2.58
C ASP A 284 -24.79 23.88 -3.89
N VAL A 285 -23.98 24.05 -4.94
CA VAL A 285 -24.40 24.60 -6.24
C VAL A 285 -25.62 23.88 -6.84
N GLU A 286 -25.77 22.58 -6.60
CA GLU A 286 -26.91 21.81 -7.12
C GLU A 286 -28.24 22.25 -6.50
N LYS A 287 -28.20 22.80 -5.28
CA LYS A 287 -29.38 23.35 -4.60
C LYS A 287 -29.61 24.82 -4.99
N VAL A 288 -28.56 25.63 -5.01
CA VAL A 288 -28.66 27.09 -5.21
C VAL A 288 -28.81 27.45 -6.69
N PHE A 289 -28.08 26.77 -7.58
CA PHE A 289 -28.06 27.01 -9.03
C PHE A 289 -28.15 25.69 -9.83
N PRO A 290 -29.26 24.94 -9.74
CA PRO A 290 -29.40 23.60 -10.33
C PRO A 290 -29.14 23.57 -11.85
N GLU A 291 -29.56 24.59 -12.58
CA GLU A 291 -29.40 24.67 -14.05
C GLU A 291 -27.95 24.96 -14.47
N ARG A 292 -27.11 25.49 -13.56
CA ARG A 292 -25.72 25.88 -13.84
C ARG A 292 -24.70 24.93 -13.19
N ARG A 293 -25.13 23.85 -12.55
CA ARG A 293 -24.29 22.99 -11.71
C ARG A 293 -23.08 22.36 -12.42
N THR A 294 -23.17 22.13 -13.73
CA THR A 294 -22.07 21.55 -14.53
C THR A 294 -21.26 22.59 -15.30
N LEU A 295 -21.58 23.89 -15.15
CA LEU A 295 -20.78 24.93 -15.76
C LEU A 295 -19.40 24.98 -15.09
N ASN A 296 -18.41 25.46 -15.84
CA ASN A 296 -17.11 25.75 -15.27
C ASN A 296 -17.27 26.73 -14.11
N ALA A 297 -16.58 26.49 -12.99
CA ALA A 297 -16.61 27.38 -11.83
C ALA A 297 -16.28 28.85 -12.20
N SER A 298 -15.46 29.08 -13.21
CA SER A 298 -15.14 30.43 -13.72
C SER A 298 -16.31 31.13 -14.44
N SER A 299 -17.37 30.42 -14.82
CA SER A 299 -18.55 31.01 -15.46
C SER A 299 -19.48 31.73 -14.48
N PHE A 300 -19.23 31.63 -13.17
CA PHE A 300 -20.02 32.29 -12.14
C PHE A 300 -19.42 33.65 -11.78
N ASN A 301 -20.28 34.64 -11.50
CA ASN A 301 -19.86 35.92 -10.91
C ASN A 301 -19.50 35.72 -9.43
N TRP A 302 -18.69 36.62 -8.87
CA TRP A 302 -18.29 36.56 -7.47
C TRP A 302 -19.50 36.61 -6.52
N THR A 303 -20.50 37.45 -6.81
CA THR A 303 -21.74 37.53 -6.01
C THR A 303 -22.52 36.21 -5.99
N ASP A 304 -22.46 35.41 -7.06
CA ASP A 304 -23.08 34.08 -7.08
C ASP A 304 -22.25 33.09 -6.26
N LEU A 305 -20.93 33.11 -6.42
CA LEU A 305 -20.01 32.25 -5.67
C LEU A 305 -20.12 32.48 -4.16
N GLN A 306 -20.31 33.73 -3.71
CA GLN A 306 -20.48 34.06 -2.30
C GLN A 306 -21.77 33.51 -1.67
N GLN A 307 -22.77 33.13 -2.47
CA GLN A 307 -24.01 32.52 -1.97
C GLN A 307 -23.84 31.02 -1.65
N LEU A 308 -22.76 30.40 -2.14
CA LEU A 308 -22.55 28.97 -2.01
C LEU A 308 -21.90 28.60 -0.67
N ASN A 309 -22.42 27.54 -0.06
CA ASN A 309 -21.80 26.90 1.10
C ASN A 309 -20.68 25.96 0.65
N THR A 310 -19.52 26.05 1.29
CA THR A 310 -18.33 25.24 0.94
C THR A 310 -17.90 24.26 2.02
N GLY A 311 -18.75 24.01 3.02
CA GLY A 311 -18.38 23.14 4.15
C GLY A 311 -19.41 22.09 4.56
N GLU A 312 -20.69 22.24 4.22
CA GLU A 312 -21.72 21.22 4.51
C GLU A 312 -21.40 19.87 3.84
N TRP A 313 -20.86 19.89 2.61
CA TRP A 313 -20.45 18.68 1.89
C TRP A 313 -19.45 17.85 2.72
N PHE A 314 -18.50 18.51 3.38
CA PHE A 314 -17.48 17.84 4.19
C PHE A 314 -18.09 17.10 5.39
N LEU A 315 -19.12 17.70 6.02
CA LEU A 315 -19.83 17.08 7.14
C LEU A 315 -20.75 15.94 6.71
N LYS A 316 -21.31 16.04 5.50
CA LYS A 316 -22.25 15.07 4.94
C LYS A 316 -21.52 13.84 4.41
N ASP A 317 -20.49 14.05 3.59
CA ASP A 317 -19.82 13.00 2.83
C ASP A 317 -18.65 12.39 3.61
N ASP A 318 -18.14 13.08 4.64
CA ASP A 318 -17.04 12.65 5.53
C ASP A 318 -15.87 11.98 4.77
N PRO A 319 -15.26 12.68 3.80
CA PRO A 319 -14.33 12.09 2.83
C PRO A 319 -13.10 11.42 3.46
N PHE A 320 -12.77 11.77 4.70
CA PHE A 320 -11.60 11.29 5.43
C PHE A 320 -11.94 10.60 6.75
N TRP A 321 -13.22 10.31 7.01
CA TRP A 321 -13.68 9.63 8.22
C TRP A 321 -13.32 10.38 9.51
N THR A 322 -13.20 11.72 9.43
CA THR A 322 -12.76 12.58 10.52
C THR A 322 -13.92 13.31 11.19
N VAL A 323 -15.08 13.42 10.54
CA VAL A 323 -16.24 14.12 11.07
C VAL A 323 -16.66 13.61 12.46
N PRO A 324 -16.68 12.29 12.77
CA PRO A 324 -17.00 11.78 14.10
C PRO A 324 -16.13 12.37 15.23
N SER A 325 -14.87 12.71 14.92
CA SER A 325 -13.93 13.25 15.91
C SER A 325 -14.09 14.76 16.16
N LEU A 326 -14.89 15.46 15.35
CA LEU A 326 -15.08 16.91 15.44
C LEU A 326 -16.02 17.30 16.57
N SER A 327 -15.62 18.31 17.34
CA SER A 327 -16.46 18.94 18.35
C SER A 327 -17.65 19.70 17.72
N PRO A 328 -18.73 19.96 18.49
CA PRO A 328 -19.89 20.70 17.99
C PRO A 328 -19.56 22.13 17.52
N SER A 329 -18.56 22.79 18.11
CA SER A 329 -18.12 24.11 17.66
C SER A 329 -17.39 24.05 16.32
N GLU A 330 -16.54 23.04 16.10
CA GLU A 330 -15.88 22.81 14.81
C GLU A 330 -16.89 22.51 13.71
N ARG A 331 -17.86 21.63 13.96
CA ARG A 331 -18.93 21.31 13.00
C ARG A 331 -19.70 22.57 12.59
N ARG A 332 -20.03 23.46 13.53
CA ARG A 332 -20.67 24.75 13.22
C ARG A 332 -19.80 25.68 12.38
N ARG A 333 -18.48 25.72 12.64
CA ARG A 333 -17.54 26.53 11.83
C ARG A 333 -17.43 26.00 10.40
N ILE A 334 -17.33 24.68 10.26
CA ILE A 334 -17.30 23.99 8.97
C ILE A 334 -18.60 24.24 8.20
N ALA A 335 -19.76 24.05 8.83
CA ALA A 335 -21.05 24.29 8.19
C ALA A 335 -21.25 25.75 7.74
N ASN A 336 -20.48 26.70 8.28
CA ASN A 336 -20.58 28.12 7.95
C ASN A 336 -19.34 28.61 7.19
N GLN A 337 -18.93 27.87 6.16
CA GLN A 337 -17.87 28.27 5.23
C GLN A 337 -18.48 28.70 3.88
N SER A 338 -17.85 29.70 3.27
CA SER A 338 -18.17 30.21 1.92
C SER A 338 -16.98 30.01 0.98
N VAL A 339 -17.19 30.29 -0.31
CA VAL A 339 -16.08 30.33 -1.28
C VAL A 339 -15.05 31.38 -0.83
N CYS A 340 -13.78 30.98 -0.79
CA CYS A 340 -12.69 31.84 -0.36
C CYS A 340 -12.08 32.56 -1.57
N SER A 341 -11.88 33.87 -1.46
CA SER A 341 -11.15 34.66 -2.44
C SER A 341 -9.64 34.49 -2.26
N LEU A 342 -8.87 34.75 -3.31
CA LEU A 342 -7.41 34.83 -3.19
C LEU A 342 -7.00 35.94 -2.21
N GLU A 343 -7.70 37.08 -2.22
CA GLU A 343 -7.38 38.21 -1.35
C GLU A 343 -7.46 37.83 0.13
N GLU A 344 -8.50 37.10 0.54
CA GLU A 344 -8.67 36.61 1.92
C GLU A 344 -7.52 35.71 2.36
N LEU A 345 -7.11 34.77 1.50
CA LEU A 345 -5.96 33.90 1.77
C LEU A 345 -4.67 34.70 1.91
N LEU A 346 -4.41 35.65 1.01
CA LEU A 346 -3.19 36.47 1.04
C LEU A 346 -3.14 37.38 2.28
N LYS A 347 -4.29 37.94 2.71
CA LYS A 347 -4.40 38.69 3.97
C LYS A 347 -4.09 37.80 5.17
N LEU A 348 -4.66 36.59 5.22
CA LEU A 348 -4.37 35.63 6.28
C LEU A 348 -2.89 35.25 6.32
N ALA A 349 -2.28 34.98 5.16
CA ALA A 349 -0.88 34.64 5.04
C ALA A 349 0.05 35.79 5.42
N SER A 350 -0.32 37.04 5.08
CA SER A 350 0.40 38.24 5.49
C SER A 350 0.41 38.40 7.01
N ILE A 351 -0.75 38.26 7.68
CA ILE A 351 -0.88 38.35 9.14
C ILE A 351 -0.05 37.27 9.85
N THR A 352 0.00 36.08 9.28
CA THR A 352 0.69 34.92 9.87
C THR A 352 2.12 34.74 9.37
N ASN A 353 2.61 35.67 8.52
CA ASN A 353 3.92 35.61 7.87
C ASN A 353 4.23 34.23 7.26
N SER A 354 3.23 33.64 6.61
CA SER A 354 3.30 32.32 5.98
C SER A 354 3.44 32.44 4.46
N SER A 355 4.16 31.53 3.83
CA SER A 355 4.29 31.52 2.37
C SER A 355 3.01 31.03 1.70
N VAL A 356 2.73 31.50 0.49
CA VAL A 356 1.60 31.05 -0.33
C VAL A 356 2.13 30.63 -1.68
N VAL A 357 1.78 29.42 -2.09
CA VAL A 357 1.97 28.92 -3.45
C VAL A 357 0.61 28.64 -4.05
N PHE A 358 0.35 29.09 -5.25
CA PHE A 358 -0.92 28.82 -5.91
C PHE A 358 -0.71 28.42 -7.34
N ARG A 359 -1.52 27.47 -7.82
CA ARG A 359 -1.59 27.08 -9.23
C ARG A 359 -2.68 27.91 -9.87
N LEU A 360 -2.29 28.84 -10.73
CA LEU A 360 -3.22 29.72 -11.41
C LEU A 360 -3.76 29.02 -12.66
N GLN A 361 -5.07 28.87 -12.75
CA GLN A 361 -5.74 28.24 -13.89
C GLN A 361 -6.23 29.31 -14.87
N ARG A 362 -5.81 29.20 -16.14
CA ARG A 362 -6.31 30.08 -17.18
C ARG A 362 -7.80 29.80 -17.43
N PRO A 363 -8.67 30.82 -17.44
CA PRO A 363 -10.08 30.64 -17.79
C PRO A 363 -10.29 30.11 -19.22
N PRO A 364 -11.47 29.57 -19.57
CA PRO A 364 -11.81 29.19 -20.95
C PRO A 364 -11.68 30.34 -21.97
N PRO A 365 -11.48 30.08 -23.27
CA PRO A 365 -11.30 31.12 -24.29
C PRO A 365 -12.43 32.14 -24.43
N ASP A 366 -13.66 31.73 -24.13
CA ASP A 366 -14.88 32.54 -24.14
C ASP A 366 -15.06 33.42 -22.88
N HIS A 367 -14.19 33.26 -21.89
CA HIS A 367 -14.25 34.00 -20.63
C HIS A 367 -13.77 35.45 -20.79
N PRO A 368 -14.46 36.46 -20.24
CA PRO A 368 -14.08 37.89 -20.39
C PRO A 368 -12.63 38.19 -19.94
N HIS A 369 -12.18 37.50 -18.90
CA HIS A 369 -10.83 37.65 -18.33
C HIS A 369 -9.79 36.64 -18.87
N HIS A 370 -10.05 35.94 -19.97
CA HIS A 370 -9.12 34.94 -20.52
C HIS A 370 -7.73 35.51 -20.82
N HIS A 371 -7.65 36.76 -21.27
CA HIS A 371 -6.40 37.42 -21.62
C HIS A 371 -5.81 38.26 -20.48
N SER A 372 -6.61 38.64 -19.49
CA SER A 372 -6.20 39.50 -18.36
C SER A 372 -5.92 38.74 -17.06
N TRP A 373 -6.22 37.45 -16.98
CA TRP A 373 -6.12 36.61 -15.76
C TRP A 373 -4.82 36.76 -14.96
N ILE A 374 -3.67 36.93 -15.62
CA ILE A 374 -2.38 37.20 -14.95
C ILE A 374 -2.39 38.56 -14.26
N ASN A 375 -2.80 39.61 -14.97
CA ASN A 375 -2.86 40.97 -14.43
C ASN A 375 -3.92 41.09 -13.34
N ASP A 376 -5.08 40.44 -13.51
CA ASP A 376 -6.15 40.42 -12.51
C ASP A 376 -5.65 39.80 -11.20
N THR A 377 -4.94 38.67 -11.30
CA THR A 377 -4.33 38.00 -10.15
C THR A 377 -3.21 38.84 -9.53
N LEU A 378 -2.32 39.39 -10.34
CA LEU A 378 -1.18 40.18 -9.87
C LEU A 378 -1.64 41.45 -9.15
N THR A 379 -2.70 42.08 -9.64
CA THR A 379 -3.34 43.24 -9.01
C THR A 379 -3.82 42.89 -7.61
N VAL A 380 -4.51 41.75 -7.45
CA VAL A 380 -4.96 41.27 -6.13
C VAL A 380 -3.78 40.97 -5.20
N VAL A 381 -2.71 40.34 -5.72
CA VAL A 381 -1.49 40.10 -4.94
C VAL A 381 -0.90 41.41 -4.41
N GLN A 382 -0.75 42.41 -5.28
CA GLN A 382 -0.20 43.73 -4.91
C GLN A 382 -1.11 44.47 -3.92
N GLN A 383 -2.43 44.44 -4.12
CA GLN A 383 -3.40 45.14 -3.27
C GLN A 383 -3.60 44.47 -1.90
N SER A 384 -3.38 43.16 -1.79
CA SER A 384 -3.53 42.42 -0.52
C SER A 384 -2.56 42.87 0.58
N GLY A 385 -1.47 43.55 0.21
CA GLY A 385 -0.41 43.99 1.14
C GLY A 385 0.51 42.86 1.63
N ILE A 386 0.41 41.66 1.04
CA ILE A 386 1.33 40.57 1.36
C ILE A 386 2.76 40.91 0.89
N PRO A 387 3.80 40.68 1.71
CA PRO A 387 5.18 40.78 1.25
C PRO A 387 5.43 39.85 0.06
N GLN A 388 5.91 40.38 -1.06
CA GLN A 388 6.11 39.60 -2.30
C GLN A 388 6.99 38.35 -2.09
N ARG A 389 7.98 38.42 -1.19
CA ARG A 389 8.86 37.30 -0.81
C ARG A 389 8.12 36.08 -0.21
N LEU A 390 6.84 36.22 0.17
CA LEU A 390 6.03 35.12 0.68
C LEU A 390 5.22 34.45 -0.42
N VAL A 391 5.14 35.03 -1.62
CA VAL A 391 4.30 34.52 -2.71
C VAL A 391 5.15 33.80 -3.73
N MET A 392 4.83 32.51 -3.94
CA MET A 392 5.43 31.65 -4.94
C MET A 392 4.59 31.68 -6.22
N TRP A 393 5.10 32.37 -7.23
CA TRP A 393 4.47 32.55 -8.53
C TRP A 393 4.79 31.39 -9.47
N THR A 394 3.76 30.63 -9.85
CA THR A 394 3.90 29.34 -10.52
C THR A 394 3.75 29.40 -12.05
N THR A 395 3.13 30.46 -12.58
CA THR A 395 2.87 30.59 -14.02
C THR A 395 4.15 30.90 -14.79
N ASP A 396 4.45 30.10 -15.81
CA ASP A 396 5.57 30.33 -16.72
C ASP A 396 5.29 31.41 -17.78
N GLU A 397 4.02 31.67 -18.07
CA GLU A 397 3.61 32.69 -19.02
C GLU A 397 3.84 34.11 -18.51
N GLN A 398 4.29 34.97 -19.41
CA GLN A 398 4.55 36.40 -19.10
C GLN A 398 5.47 36.61 -17.88
N ARG A 399 6.30 35.62 -17.52
CA ARG A 399 7.17 35.65 -16.33
C ARG A 399 8.08 36.87 -16.29
N ALA A 400 8.61 37.29 -17.44
CA ALA A 400 9.42 38.50 -17.56
C ALA A 400 8.65 39.78 -17.19
N GLU A 401 7.36 39.85 -17.54
CA GLU A 401 6.50 40.99 -17.19
C GLU A 401 6.15 40.98 -15.71
N VAL A 402 5.75 39.83 -15.17
CA VAL A 402 5.47 39.67 -13.74
C VAL A 402 6.70 40.04 -12.91
N ARG A 403 7.90 39.65 -13.33
CA ARG A 403 9.16 40.00 -12.64
C ARG A 403 9.44 41.50 -12.69
N ARG A 404 9.11 42.19 -13.79
CA ARG A 404 9.24 43.66 -13.87
C ARG A 404 8.30 44.36 -12.89
N GLN A 405 7.05 43.90 -12.79
CA GLN A 405 6.02 44.52 -11.96
C GLN A 405 6.12 44.15 -10.48
N ALA A 406 6.56 42.93 -10.17
CA ALA A 406 6.66 42.39 -8.82
C ALA A 406 7.92 41.52 -8.64
N PRO A 407 9.11 42.15 -8.60
CA PRO A 407 10.40 41.44 -8.58
C PRO A 407 10.63 40.61 -7.32
N GLY A 408 9.90 40.86 -6.24
CA GLY A 408 10.02 40.10 -4.99
C GLY A 408 9.25 38.78 -4.98
N LEU A 409 8.42 38.48 -5.99
CA LEU A 409 7.71 37.21 -6.09
C LEU A 409 8.69 36.07 -6.36
N ILE A 410 8.57 35.00 -5.58
CA ILE A 410 9.42 33.81 -5.74
C ILE A 410 8.98 33.07 -7.00
N GLN A 411 9.89 32.93 -7.94
CA GLN A 411 9.62 32.25 -9.20
C GLN A 411 9.70 30.74 -9.01
N THR A 412 8.56 30.07 -9.16
CA THR A 412 8.42 28.62 -8.98
C THR A 412 7.97 27.98 -10.29
N SER A 413 8.58 26.86 -10.68
CA SER A 413 8.14 26.05 -11.83
C SER A 413 7.24 24.89 -11.38
N LEU A 414 6.19 24.61 -12.15
CA LEU A 414 5.36 23.40 -12.00
C LEU A 414 5.81 22.25 -12.90
N VAL A 415 6.82 22.50 -13.74
CA VAL A 415 7.36 21.54 -14.69
C VAL A 415 8.78 21.18 -14.27
N LYS A 416 9.13 19.89 -14.40
CA LYS A 416 10.48 19.40 -14.14
C LYS A 416 11.45 20.02 -15.14
N CYS A 417 12.36 20.84 -14.64
CA CYS A 417 13.36 21.54 -15.43
C CYS A 417 14.77 21.04 -15.09
N SER A 418 15.67 21.11 -16.08
CA SER A 418 17.10 20.88 -15.84
C SER A 418 17.70 22.04 -15.02
N LEU A 419 18.80 21.78 -14.31
CA LEU A 419 19.53 22.83 -13.58
C LEU A 419 19.91 24.01 -14.48
N GLN A 420 20.33 23.73 -15.71
CA GLN A 420 20.68 24.77 -16.69
C GLN A 420 19.46 25.61 -17.08
N SER A 421 18.31 24.97 -17.32
CA SER A 421 17.07 25.67 -17.65
C SER A 421 16.57 26.55 -16.50
N LEU A 422 16.69 26.07 -15.25
CA LEU A 422 16.34 26.83 -14.05
C LEU A 422 17.21 28.06 -13.88
N GLN A 423 18.52 27.92 -14.08
CA GLN A 423 19.47 29.05 -14.04
C GLN A 423 19.19 30.08 -15.13
N GLN A 424 18.89 29.64 -16.36
CA GLN A 424 18.56 30.54 -17.47
C GLN A 424 17.25 31.30 -17.26
N SER A 425 16.26 30.65 -16.63
CA SER A 425 14.95 31.25 -16.35
C SER A 425 14.91 32.01 -15.02
N ASP A 426 15.99 31.97 -14.23
CA ASP A 426 16.07 32.56 -12.88
C ASP A 426 14.89 32.08 -12.01
N VAL A 427 14.66 30.77 -12.04
CA VAL A 427 13.68 30.04 -11.24
C VAL A 427 14.44 29.33 -10.13
N SER A 428 14.11 29.67 -8.89
CA SER A 428 14.79 29.13 -7.70
C SER A 428 14.05 27.97 -7.05
N ARG A 429 12.79 27.72 -7.44
CA ARG A 429 11.94 26.70 -6.82
C ARG A 429 11.20 25.83 -7.84
N MET A 430 10.91 24.59 -7.46
CA MET A 430 10.02 23.70 -8.19
C MET A 430 8.96 23.10 -7.28
N LEU A 431 7.74 22.97 -7.78
CA LEU A 431 6.64 22.25 -7.13
C LEU A 431 6.23 21.09 -8.05
N LEU A 432 6.63 19.86 -7.71
CA LEU A 432 6.48 18.67 -8.56
C LEU A 432 5.76 17.54 -7.82
N ARG A 433 5.19 16.59 -8.58
CA ARG A 433 4.65 15.38 -7.96
C ARG A 433 5.79 14.51 -7.45
N TYR A 434 5.62 13.81 -6.31
CA TYR A 434 6.68 13.05 -5.66
C TYR A 434 7.31 11.97 -6.56
N ASN A 435 6.54 11.40 -7.51
CA ASN A 435 7.01 10.37 -8.44
C ASN A 435 7.75 10.92 -9.68
N GLN A 436 7.78 12.24 -9.90
CA GLN A 436 8.45 12.84 -11.06
C GLN A 436 9.97 12.96 -10.89
N VAL A 437 10.46 12.78 -9.67
CA VAL A 437 11.86 13.06 -9.30
C VAL A 437 12.43 11.88 -8.52
N SER A 438 13.57 11.35 -8.97
CA SER A 438 14.30 10.31 -8.25
C SER A 438 15.04 10.86 -7.03
N THR A 439 15.35 10.00 -6.06
CA THR A 439 16.09 10.41 -4.84
C THR A 439 17.47 11.02 -5.14
N ASN A 440 18.14 10.56 -6.20
CA ASN A 440 19.39 11.15 -6.67
C ASN A 440 19.20 12.56 -7.25
N GLU A 441 18.13 12.78 -8.02
CA GLU A 441 17.80 14.10 -8.53
C GLU A 441 17.44 15.07 -7.41
N VAL A 442 16.69 14.63 -6.39
CA VAL A 442 16.41 15.44 -5.18
C VAL A 442 17.72 15.91 -4.54
N ARG A 443 18.69 15.01 -4.36
CA ARG A 443 20.01 15.36 -3.82
C ARG A 443 20.75 16.38 -4.70
N ASN A 444 20.72 16.21 -6.02
CA ASN A 444 21.37 17.11 -6.96
C ASN A 444 20.76 18.53 -6.91
N PHE A 445 19.43 18.64 -6.85
CA PHE A 445 18.76 19.93 -6.71
C PHE A 445 19.06 20.60 -5.36
N SER A 446 19.00 19.83 -4.27
CA SER A 446 19.32 20.27 -2.91
C SER A 446 20.75 20.83 -2.82
N GLN A 447 21.73 20.18 -3.45
CA GLN A 447 23.12 20.65 -3.50
C GLN A 447 23.31 21.91 -4.35
N SER A 448 22.43 22.14 -5.32
CA SER A 448 22.48 23.29 -6.24
C SER A 448 21.69 24.50 -5.75
N HIS A 449 21.24 24.51 -4.50
CA HIS A 449 20.43 25.59 -3.89
C HIS A 449 19.11 25.86 -4.63
N ILE A 450 18.53 24.84 -5.27
CA ILE A 450 17.18 24.89 -5.81
C ILE A 450 16.23 24.26 -4.79
N ASP A 451 15.23 25.02 -4.33
CA ASP A 451 14.24 24.47 -3.40
C ASP A 451 13.25 23.59 -4.15
N LEU A 452 13.13 22.34 -3.72
CA LEU A 452 12.17 21.39 -4.26
C LEU A 452 11.04 21.16 -3.25
N THR A 453 9.81 21.39 -3.68
CA THR A 453 8.58 21.01 -2.98
C THR A 453 7.93 19.84 -3.70
N LEU A 454 7.69 18.73 -2.99
CA LEU A 454 7.03 17.55 -3.55
C LEU A 454 5.61 17.38 -3.00
N TYR A 455 4.65 17.07 -3.89
CA TYR A 455 3.24 16.82 -3.55
C TYR A 455 2.73 15.52 -4.21
N THR A 456 1.60 14.94 -3.81
CA THR A 456 0.96 15.10 -2.50
C THR A 456 1.63 14.11 -1.55
N VAL A 457 2.11 14.57 -0.39
CA VAL A 457 2.73 13.68 0.61
C VAL A 457 1.88 13.70 1.87
N ASN A 458 1.27 12.57 2.20
CA ASN A 458 0.35 12.42 3.33
C ASN A 458 0.87 11.41 4.36
N ASP A 459 1.67 10.44 3.92
CA ASP A 459 2.14 9.36 4.77
C ASP A 459 3.51 9.61 5.44
N PRO A 460 3.67 9.21 6.73
CA PRO A 460 4.95 9.34 7.44
C PRO A 460 6.13 8.62 6.79
N TRP A 461 5.90 7.45 6.18
CA TRP A 461 6.97 6.67 5.57
C TRP A 461 7.52 7.39 4.32
N LEU A 462 6.63 7.92 3.47
CA LEU A 462 7.01 8.66 2.26
C LEU A 462 7.72 9.97 2.62
N TYR A 463 7.17 10.70 3.60
CA TYR A 463 7.83 11.89 4.16
C TYR A 463 9.25 11.58 4.66
N SER A 464 9.45 10.42 5.29
CA SER A 464 10.77 10.00 5.79
C SER A 464 11.75 9.72 4.65
N VAL A 465 11.33 8.98 3.61
CA VAL A 465 12.16 8.72 2.41
C VAL A 465 12.59 10.01 1.74
N LEU A 466 11.67 10.96 1.57
CA LEU A 466 11.95 12.26 0.96
C LEU A 466 12.84 13.14 1.85
N TRP A 467 12.66 13.08 3.17
CA TRP A 467 13.55 13.74 4.14
C TRP A 467 14.98 13.20 4.03
N CYS A 468 15.18 11.89 4.06
CA CYS A 468 16.50 11.27 3.88
C CYS A 468 17.11 11.58 2.50
N SER A 469 16.28 11.89 1.51
CA SER A 469 16.73 12.31 0.17
C SER A 469 17.16 13.78 0.12
N GLY A 470 16.81 14.60 1.11
CA GLY A 470 17.20 16.00 1.22
C GLY A 470 16.25 16.97 0.53
N VAL A 471 14.96 16.63 0.42
CA VAL A 471 13.91 17.54 -0.10
C VAL A 471 13.78 18.77 0.80
N SER A 472 13.54 19.96 0.22
CA SER A 472 13.38 21.21 0.97
C SER A 472 12.02 21.27 1.68
N ALA A 473 10.94 20.92 0.96
CA ALA A 473 9.58 20.97 1.48
C ALA A 473 8.69 19.87 0.88
N VAL A 474 7.56 19.61 1.54
CA VAL A 474 6.48 18.78 0.99
C VAL A 474 5.15 19.52 1.07
N SER A 475 4.28 19.32 0.09
CA SER A 475 2.88 19.74 0.17
C SER A 475 2.02 18.57 0.61
N SER A 476 1.16 18.79 1.59
CA SER A 476 0.42 17.74 2.28
C SER A 476 -1.04 18.11 2.53
N GLU A 477 -1.93 17.18 2.26
CA GLU A 477 -3.34 17.23 2.67
C GLU A 477 -3.51 16.89 4.17
N ALA A 478 -2.45 16.33 4.77
CA ALA A 478 -2.38 15.76 6.11
C ALA A 478 -1.33 16.45 7.01
N PRO A 479 -1.24 17.80 7.09
CA PRO A 479 -0.18 18.45 7.87
C PRO A 479 -0.18 18.01 9.35
N GLN A 480 -1.35 17.71 9.92
CA GLN A 480 -1.50 17.17 11.28
C GLN A 480 -0.84 15.80 11.50
N VAL A 481 -0.63 15.03 10.44
CA VAL A 481 0.08 13.73 10.47
C VAL A 481 1.57 13.98 10.34
N LEU A 482 2.00 14.68 9.28
CA LEU A 482 3.42 14.88 9.00
C LEU A 482 4.14 15.71 10.06
N LYS A 483 3.46 16.69 10.65
CA LYS A 483 4.03 17.53 11.73
C LYS A 483 4.33 16.73 12.99
N LYS A 484 3.71 15.57 13.19
CA LYS A 484 3.99 14.64 14.30
C LYS A 484 5.19 13.73 14.08
N VAL A 485 5.82 13.72 12.90
CA VAL A 485 7.03 12.92 12.61
C VAL A 485 8.27 13.65 13.14
N PRO A 486 8.86 13.27 14.29
CA PRO A 486 9.98 14.00 14.87
C PRO A 486 11.30 13.73 14.13
N TYR A 487 11.39 12.58 13.46
CA TYR A 487 12.58 12.05 12.83
C TYR A 487 12.19 11.07 11.71
N PRO A 488 13.00 10.88 10.64
CA PRO A 488 12.67 9.91 9.61
C PRO A 488 12.47 8.52 10.19
N SER A 489 11.36 7.90 9.80
CA SER A 489 11.11 6.49 10.05
C SER A 489 12.17 5.65 9.34
N TRP A 490 12.63 4.58 10.01
CA TRP A 490 13.57 3.60 9.45
C TRP A 490 14.96 4.14 9.09
N LEU A 491 15.35 5.31 9.61
CA LEU A 491 16.73 5.75 9.47
C LEU A 491 17.66 4.79 10.22
N MET A 492 18.66 4.27 9.51
CA MET A 492 19.64 3.35 10.07
C MET A 492 21.03 3.64 9.51
N ARG A 493 22.06 3.46 10.34
CA ARG A 493 23.44 3.59 9.85
C ARG A 493 23.78 2.41 8.93
N PRO A 494 24.67 2.59 7.94
CA PRO A 494 25.12 1.49 7.08
C PRO A 494 25.64 0.27 7.88
N ASN A 495 26.33 0.51 9.00
CA ASN A 495 26.82 -0.56 9.87
C ASN A 495 25.69 -1.31 10.60
N GLU A 496 24.63 -0.62 11.00
CA GLU A 496 23.46 -1.23 11.64
C GLU A 496 22.68 -2.07 10.63
N TYR A 497 22.51 -1.55 9.41
CA TYR A 497 21.93 -2.30 8.30
C TYR A 497 22.72 -3.57 7.99
N CYS A 498 24.05 -3.45 7.86
CA CYS A 498 24.94 -4.58 7.64
C CYS A 498 24.86 -5.62 8.78
N LEU A 499 24.86 -5.17 10.04
CA LEU A 499 24.72 -6.05 11.20
C LEU A 499 23.37 -6.78 11.20
N MET A 500 22.28 -6.07 10.92
CA MET A 500 20.92 -6.64 10.84
C MET A 500 20.87 -7.73 9.75
N TRP A 501 21.38 -7.43 8.56
CA TRP A 501 21.45 -8.38 7.45
C TRP A 501 22.30 -9.60 7.80
N VAL A 502 23.57 -9.43 8.17
CA VAL A 502 24.48 -10.55 8.46
C VAL A 502 23.95 -11.40 9.61
N SER A 503 23.37 -10.79 10.64
CA SER A 503 22.78 -11.55 11.76
C SER A 503 21.58 -12.38 11.31
N ALA A 504 20.68 -11.81 10.49
CA ALA A 504 19.53 -12.53 9.97
C ALA A 504 19.95 -13.73 9.11
N ASP A 505 20.96 -13.56 8.25
CA ASP A 505 21.50 -14.61 7.39
C ASP A 505 22.17 -15.73 8.22
N LEU A 506 22.98 -15.38 9.21
CA LEU A 506 23.64 -16.36 10.10
C LEU A 506 22.62 -17.16 10.93
N ILE A 507 21.60 -16.48 11.47
CA ILE A 507 20.52 -17.16 12.21
C ILE A 507 19.77 -18.10 11.28
N SER A 508 19.37 -17.62 10.09
CA SER A 508 18.71 -18.44 9.08
C SER A 508 19.55 -19.68 8.75
N PHE A 509 20.83 -19.50 8.45
CA PHE A 509 21.75 -20.59 8.12
C PHE A 509 21.84 -21.62 9.25
N ALA A 510 22.06 -21.17 10.50
CA ALA A 510 22.17 -22.05 11.66
C ALA A 510 20.89 -22.86 11.89
N VAL A 511 19.71 -22.22 11.76
CA VAL A 511 18.41 -22.88 11.88
C VAL A 511 18.22 -23.92 10.78
N ILE A 512 18.52 -23.58 9.52
CA ILE A 512 18.41 -24.51 8.38
C ILE A 512 19.32 -25.72 8.61
N VAL A 513 20.60 -25.51 8.93
CA VAL A 513 21.54 -26.61 9.21
C VAL A 513 21.03 -27.48 10.36
N GLY A 514 20.57 -26.87 11.46
CA GLY A 514 19.99 -27.58 12.59
C GLY A 514 18.78 -28.45 12.19
N ILE A 515 17.88 -27.92 11.37
CA ILE A 515 16.72 -28.64 10.85
C ILE A 515 17.13 -29.84 9.98
N PHE A 516 18.09 -29.66 9.07
CA PHE A 516 18.57 -30.75 8.21
C PHE A 516 19.28 -31.85 9.01
N VAL A 517 20.10 -31.48 10.01
CA VAL A 517 20.74 -32.44 10.92
C VAL A 517 19.71 -33.21 11.74
N LEU A 518 18.72 -32.52 12.31
CA LEU A 518 17.65 -33.13 13.09
C LEU A 518 16.81 -34.11 12.26
N GLN A 519 16.45 -33.74 11.02
CA GLN A 519 15.72 -34.61 10.10
C GLN A 519 16.55 -35.85 9.72
N LYS A 520 17.85 -35.69 9.45
CA LYS A 520 18.76 -36.81 9.19
C LYS A 520 18.85 -37.77 10.39
N TYR A 521 18.93 -37.24 11.61
CA TYR A 521 18.96 -38.03 12.83
C TYR A 521 17.64 -38.80 13.03
N ARG A 522 16.48 -38.13 12.90
CA ARG A 522 15.15 -38.78 12.97
C ARG A 522 15.02 -39.95 12.00
N MET A 523 15.44 -39.78 10.74
CA MET A 523 15.35 -40.85 9.74
C MET A 523 16.34 -41.99 10.00
N SER A 524 17.55 -41.69 10.50
CA SER A 524 18.54 -42.71 10.86
C SER A 524 18.05 -43.58 12.02
N GLY A 525 17.41 -42.98 13.03
CA GLY A 525 16.78 -43.71 14.13
C GLY A 525 15.61 -44.60 13.69
N MET A 526 14.81 -44.17 12.70
CA MET A 526 13.76 -45.03 12.12
C MET A 526 14.32 -46.18 11.29
N ARG A 527 15.43 -45.98 10.56
CA ARG A 527 16.10 -47.07 9.82
C ARG A 527 16.74 -48.10 10.74
N SER A 528 17.15 -47.73 11.97
CA SER A 528 17.59 -48.69 12.99
C SER A 528 16.46 -49.51 13.62
N TYR A 529 15.20 -49.08 13.49
CA TYR A 529 14.02 -49.88 13.85
C TYR A 529 13.56 -50.68 12.63
N ASN A 530 14.28 -51.74 12.29
CA ASN A 530 13.90 -52.62 11.20
C ASN A 530 12.61 -53.40 11.57
N PRO A 531 11.50 -53.30 10.81
CA PRO A 531 10.26 -54.03 11.12
C PRO A 531 10.46 -55.55 11.18
N GLU A 532 11.48 -56.09 10.52
CA GLU A 532 11.85 -57.51 10.61
C GLU A 532 12.34 -57.90 12.01
N GLN A 533 13.06 -57.01 12.72
CA GLN A 533 13.49 -57.27 14.11
C GLN A 533 12.32 -57.27 15.10
N ILE A 534 11.29 -56.44 14.86
CA ILE A 534 10.07 -56.42 15.69
C ILE A 534 9.23 -57.68 15.43
N MET A 535 9.11 -58.12 14.17
CA MET A 535 8.37 -59.33 13.83
C MET A 535 9.07 -60.60 14.38
N LEU A 536 10.40 -60.65 14.33
CA LEU A 536 11.19 -61.73 14.93
C LEU A 536 11.08 -61.75 16.47
N SER A 537 11.17 -60.60 17.14
CA SER A 537 11.03 -60.51 18.60
C SER A 537 9.62 -60.75 19.14
N ALA A 538 8.57 -60.40 18.39
CA ALA A 538 7.19 -60.74 18.73
C ALA A 538 6.87 -62.22 18.50
N SER A 539 7.44 -62.86 17.48
CA SER A 539 7.22 -64.28 17.19
C SER A 539 7.84 -65.23 18.24
N VAL A 540 8.82 -64.77 19.01
CA VAL A 540 9.52 -65.57 20.03
C VAL A 540 8.80 -65.55 21.40
N ARG A 541 7.77 -64.71 21.61
CA ARG A 541 7.18 -64.49 22.96
C ARG A 541 5.80 -65.10 23.24
N THR A 542 5.18 -65.84 22.33
CA THR A 542 3.85 -66.45 22.59
C THR A 542 3.87 -67.97 22.51
N ALA A 543 4.44 -68.58 23.53
CA ALA A 543 4.07 -69.92 23.97
C ALA A 543 3.71 -69.86 25.46
N SER A 544 2.48 -69.45 25.77
CA SER A 544 1.88 -69.66 27.09
C SER A 544 0.37 -69.50 27.04
N ARG A 545 -0.27 -70.62 27.38
CA ARG A 545 -1.66 -70.88 27.83
C ARG A 545 -2.58 -69.71 28.18
N ASP A 546 -3.86 -70.01 27.96
CA ASP A 546 -5.09 -69.40 28.50
C ASP A 546 -5.75 -68.30 27.67
N VAL A 547 -6.60 -68.72 26.73
CA VAL A 547 -7.85 -68.01 26.42
C VAL A 547 -8.96 -69.06 26.14
N ASN A 548 -9.59 -69.52 27.23
CA ASN A 548 -11.00 -69.90 27.19
C ASN A 548 -11.80 -68.58 27.12
N VAL A 549 -12.83 -68.50 26.28
CA VAL A 549 -14.17 -67.96 26.61
C VAL A 549 -15.04 -67.80 25.33
N MET A 550 -16.20 -68.47 25.42
CA MET A 550 -17.53 -68.22 24.84
C MET A 550 -17.77 -68.18 23.33
N LYS A 551 -18.32 -69.31 22.87
CA LYS A 551 -19.31 -69.44 21.78
C LYS A 551 -20.68 -68.91 22.23
N GLU A 552 -21.30 -68.04 21.44
CA GLU A 552 -22.77 -67.90 21.32
C GLU A 552 -23.10 -67.75 19.83
N LYS A 553 -23.64 -68.80 19.18
CA LYS A 553 -25.08 -69.05 18.93
C LYS A 553 -25.76 -67.95 18.10
N LEU A 554 -25.81 -68.16 16.77
CA LEU A 554 -26.85 -67.61 15.88
C LEU A 554 -26.84 -68.39 14.54
N ILE A 555 -27.36 -69.62 14.52
CA ILE A 555 -27.85 -70.30 13.30
C ILE A 555 -28.92 -71.30 13.75
N PHE A 556 -30.18 -71.10 13.38
CA PHE A 556 -31.12 -72.14 12.95
C PHE A 556 -32.44 -71.47 12.54
N SER A 557 -32.59 -71.22 11.24
CA SER A 557 -33.86 -71.39 10.54
C SER A 557 -33.57 -71.52 9.04
N ASP A 558 -34.05 -72.64 8.51
CA ASP A 558 -34.44 -72.90 7.12
C ASP A 558 -33.39 -73.39 6.11
N GLN A 559 -33.44 -74.70 5.88
CA GLN A 559 -33.30 -75.30 4.55
C GLN A 559 -34.46 -76.28 4.29
N PRO A 560 -34.82 -76.51 3.01
CA PRO A 560 -36.15 -76.95 2.60
C PRO A 560 -36.24 -78.45 2.32
N GLN A 561 -37.41 -79.05 2.61
CA GLN A 561 -38.19 -79.93 1.73
C GLN A 561 -39.49 -80.34 2.43
#